data_AF-A0A8T4EG87-F1
#
_entry.id   AF-A0A8T4EG87-F1
#
_cell.length_a   1.000
_cell.length_b   1.000
_cell.length_c   1.000
_cell.angle_alpha   90.00
_cell.angle_beta   90.00
_cell.angle_gamma   90.00
#
_symmetry.space_group_name_H-M   'P 1'
#
loop_
_entity.id
_entity.type
_entity.pdbx_description
1 polymer ?
#
loop_
_entity_poly.entity_id
_entity_poly.type
_entity_poly.pdbx_seq_one_letter_code
_entity_poly.pdbx_strand_id
1 'polypeptide(L)' 'MTCEKWKLVGGRVYRLAEVFDNMLDAVSLAREMKKSDHVFLSKTKDNQWAVYWRARRPQIQCEAKYYSV' A
#
# COMPACT_ATOMS: atom_id res chain seq x y z
N MET A 1 -5.19 4.09 -19.94
CA MET A 1 -5.38 3.45 -18.63
C MET A 1 -4.86 4.38 -17.54
N THR A 2 -5.73 4.90 -16.69
CA THR A 2 -5.34 5.76 -15.55
C THR A 2 -5.55 4.99 -14.26
N CYS A 3 -4.62 4.09 -13.93
CA CYS A 3 -4.60 3.49 -12.60
C CYS A 3 -4.08 4.52 -11.59
N GLU A 4 -4.82 4.70 -10.51
CA GLU A 4 -4.43 5.60 -9.42
C GLU A 4 -3.10 5.12 -8.83
N LYS A 5 -2.04 5.92 -8.95
CA LYS A 5 -0.71 5.56 -8.45
C LYS A 5 -0.67 5.43 -6.92
N TRP A 6 -1.59 6.11 -6.25
CA TRP A 6 -1.66 6.22 -4.80
C TRP A 6 -3.10 6.09 -4.34
N LYS A 7 -3.30 5.48 -3.16
CA LYS A 7 -4.60 5.30 -2.55
C LYS A 7 -4.59 5.69 -1.09
N LEU A 8 -5.57 6.49 -0.68
CA LEU A 8 -5.76 6.89 0.72
C LEU A 8 -6.78 5.94 1.38
N VAL A 9 -6.35 5.25 2.44
CA VAL A 9 -7.20 4.33 3.22
C VAL A 9 -6.98 4.62 4.70
N GLY A 10 -8.03 5.06 5.40
CA GLY A 10 -7.97 5.35 6.85
C GLY A 10 -6.87 6.34 7.23
N GLY A 11 -6.70 7.42 6.45
CA GLY A 11 -5.66 8.44 6.67
C GLY A 11 -4.23 7.99 6.34
N ARG A 12 -4.05 6.81 5.75
CA ARG A 12 -2.74 6.26 5.36
C ARG A 12 -2.65 6.16 3.85
N VAL A 13 -1.51 6.56 3.30
CA VAL A 13 -1.24 6.50 1.86
C VAL A 13 -0.60 5.16 1.52
N TYR A 14 -1.12 4.50 0.50
CA TYR A 14 -0.60 3.27 -0.09
C TYR A 14 -0.22 3.54 -1.54
N ARG A 15 0.87 2.91 -1.98
CA ARG A 15 1.37 2.97 -3.35
C ARG A 15 0.83 1.80 -4.15
N LEU A 16 0.49 2.01 -5.42
CA LEU A 16 0.18 0.92 -6.34
C LEU A 16 1.43 0.04 -6.53
N ALA A 17 1.29 -1.28 -6.29
CA ALA A 17 2.26 -2.28 -6.70
C ALA A 17 1.98 -2.69 -8.14
N GLU A 18 0.80 -3.26 -8.38
CA GLU A 18 0.45 -3.89 -9.64
C GLU A 18 -1.07 -4.01 -9.80
N VAL A 19 -1.53 -4.24 -11.03
CA VAL A 19 -2.94 -4.42 -11.39
C VAL A 19 -3.10 -5.72 -12.17
N PHE A 20 -4.11 -6.49 -11.82
CA PHE A 20 -4.39 -7.81 -12.40
C PHE A 20 -5.81 -7.86 -12.93
N ASP A 21 -6.03 -8.56 -14.05
CA ASP A 21 -7.38 -8.84 -14.54
C ASP A 21 -8.09 -9.89 -13.67
N ASN A 22 -7.31 -10.78 -13.05
CA ASN A 22 -7.79 -11.88 -12.23
C ASN A 22 -7.61 -11.58 -10.73
N MET A 23 -8.66 -11.85 -9.94
CA MET A 23 -8.63 -11.72 -8.48
C MET A 23 -7.59 -12.64 -7.83
N LEU A 24 -7.41 -13.86 -8.34
CA LEU A 24 -6.52 -14.86 -7.73
C LEU A 24 -5.06 -14.41 -7.76
N ASP A 25 -4.64 -13.77 -8.84
CA ASP A 25 -3.26 -13.28 -9.00
C ASP A 25 -3.00 -12.10 -8.05
N ALA A 26 -3.95 -11.15 -7.99
CA ALA A 26 -3.89 -10.04 -7.05
C ALA A 26 -3.86 -10.51 -5.58
N VAL A 27 -4.64 -11.54 -5.22
CA VAL A 27 -4.64 -12.13 -3.87
C VAL A 27 -3.33 -12.83 -3.58
N SER A 28 -2.74 -13.52 -4.56
CA SER A 28 -1.45 -14.19 -4.41
C SER A 28 -0.34 -13.18 -4.10
N LEU A 29 -0.21 -12.12 -4.91
CA LEU A 29 0.75 -11.04 -4.63
C LEU A 29 0.49 -10.38 -3.27
N ALA A 30 -0.78 -10.09 -2.96
CA ALA A 30 -1.13 -9.45 -1.70
C ALA A 30 -0.77 -10.31 -0.47
N ARG A 31 -0.85 -11.64 -0.58
CA ARG A 31 -0.44 -12.56 0.49
C ARG A 31 1.07 -12.56 0.70
N GLU A 32 1.84 -12.53 -0.37
CA GLU A 32 3.31 -12.46 -0.29
C GLU A 32 3.77 -11.15 0.35
N MET A 33 3.25 -10.02 -0.14
CA MET A 33 3.60 -8.70 0.37
C MET A 33 3.13 -8.47 1.81
N LYS A 34 2.02 -9.10 2.23
CA LYS A 34 1.54 -9.00 3.62
C LYS A 34 2.55 -9.49 4.65
N LYS A 35 3.56 -10.27 4.28
CA LYS A 35 4.61 -10.74 5.20
C LYS A 35 5.46 -9.57 5.72
N SER A 36 5.81 -8.61 4.86
CA SER A 36 6.66 -7.45 5.16
C SER A 36 5.89 -6.15 5.30
N ASP A 37 4.78 -6.00 4.57
CA ASP A 37 4.12 -4.72 4.34
C ASP A 37 2.67 -4.71 4.80
N HIS A 38 2.07 -3.52 4.83
CA HIS A 38 0.63 -3.39 4.84
C HIS A 38 0.13 -3.35 3.41
N VAL A 39 -0.88 -4.19 3.11
CA VAL A 39 -1.42 -4.34 1.76
C VAL A 39 -2.91 -4.06 1.75
N PHE A 40 -3.38 -3.45 0.67
CA PHE A 40 -4.78 -3.16 0.42
C PHE A 40 -5.15 -3.56 -1.02
N LEU A 41 -6.24 -4.31 -1.17
CA LEU A 41 -6.78 -4.69 -2.47
C LEU A 41 -7.96 -3.77 -2.81
N SER A 42 -8.00 -3.31 -4.05
CA SER A 42 -9.14 -2.54 -4.57
C SER A 42 -9.51 -2.97 -5.96
N LYS A 43 -10.80 -3.04 -6.22
CA LYS A 43 -11.30 -3.12 -7.59
C LYS A 43 -11.14 -1.75 -8.28
N THR A 44 -10.70 -1.74 -9.54
CA THR A 44 -10.61 -0.54 -10.38
C THR A 44 -11.93 -0.32 -11.12
N LYS A 45 -12.06 0.83 -11.81
CA LYS A 45 -13.23 1.13 -12.65
C LYS A 45 -13.35 0.19 -13.86
N ASP A 46 -12.22 -0.36 -14.30
CA ASP A 46 -12.12 -1.26 -15.45
C ASP A 46 -12.29 -2.74 -15.05
N ASN A 47 -12.88 -3.00 -13.87
CA ASN A 47 -13.14 -4.34 -13.33
C ASN A 47 -11.87 -5.17 -13.01
N GLN A 48 -10.70 -4.53 -12.99
CA GLN A 48 -9.42 -5.14 -12.61
C GLN A 48 -9.18 -5.03 -11.10
N TRP A 49 -8.17 -5.74 -10.60
CA TRP A 49 -7.75 -5.78 -9.20
C TRP A 49 -6.41 -5.12 -9.00
N ALA A 50 -6.40 -4.00 -8.30
CA ALA A 50 -5.20 -3.26 -7.94
C ALA A 50 -4.70 -3.63 -6.54
N VAL A 51 -3.42 -3.98 -6.44
CA VAL A 51 -2.71 -4.24 -5.19
C VAL A 51 -1.98 -2.98 -4.78
N TYR A 52 -2.31 -2.45 -3.60
CA TYR A 52 -1.64 -1.29 -3.02
C TYR A 52 -0.88 -1.70 -1.77
N TRP A 53 0.26 -1.06 -1.50
CA TRP A 53 1.10 -1.39 -0.36
C TRP A 53 1.68 -0.15 0.32
N ARG A 54 2.11 -0.33 1.57
CA ARG A 54 2.99 0.60 2.27
C ARG A 54 3.87 -0.17 3.24
N ALA A 55 5.08 0.33 3.46
CA ALA A 55 5.94 -0.19 4.50
C ALA A 55 5.24 -0.23 5.86
N ARG A 56 5.36 -1.36 6.56
CA ARG A 56 5.17 -1.37 8.02
C ARG A 56 6.29 -0.49 8.57
N ARG A 57 5.95 0.75 8.97
CA ARG A 57 6.97 1.67 9.47
C ARG A 57 7.81 0.95 10.52
N PRO A 58 9.16 0.98 10.45
CA PRO A 58 9.91 0.81 11.68
C PRO A 58 9.41 1.86 12.67
N GLN A 59 9.34 1.55 13.96
CA GLN A 59 9.09 2.57 14.98
C GLN A 59 10.19 3.63 14.82
N ILE A 60 9.89 4.71 14.10
CA ILE A 60 10.77 5.87 14.03
C ILE A 60 10.70 6.44 15.44
N GLN A 61 11.71 6.16 16.25
CA GLN A 61 11.92 6.87 17.50
C GLN A 61 12.26 8.29 17.09
N CYS A 62 11.27 9.19 17.16
CA CYS A 62 11.53 10.61 17.06
C CYS A 62 12.30 11.00 18.32
N GLU A 63 13.63 11.06 18.23
CA GLU A 63 14.43 11.66 19.28
C GLU A 63 14.08 13.15 19.35
N ALA A 64 13.56 13.57 20.50
CA ALA A 64 13.30 14.98 20.77
C ALA A 64 14.65 15.71 20.79
N LYS A 65 14.96 16.45 19.72
CA LYS A 65 16.08 17.39 19.71
C LYS A 65 15.65 18.64 20.46
N TYR A 66 16.00 18.73 21.74
CA TYR A 66 15.92 19.97 22.48
C TYR A 66 17.05 20.88 22.01
N TYR A 67 16.70 21.97 21.33
CA TYR A 67 17.64 23.05 21.06
C TYR A 67 17.63 23.98 22.26
N SER A 68 18.75 24.09 22.96
CA SER A 68 19.00 25.15 23.94
C SER A 68 19.16 26.47 23.18
N VAL A 69 18.27 27.43 23.46
CA VAL A 69 18.36 28.83 23.00
C VAL A 69 19.33 29.59 23.89
#